data_AF-A0A7C7YWS7-F1
#
_entry.id   AF-A0A7C7YWS7-F1
#
_cell.length_a   1.000
_cell.length_b   1.000
_cell.length_c   1.000
_cell.angle_alpha   90.00
_cell.angle_beta   90.00
_cell.angle_gamma   90.00
#
_symmetry.space_group_name_H-M   'P 1'
#
loop_
_entity.id
_entity.type
_entity.pdbx_description
1 polymer ?
#
loop_
_entity_poly.entity_id
_entity_poly.type
_entity_poly.pdbx_seq_one_letter_code
_entity_poly.pdbx_strand_id
1 'polypeptide(L)'
;MCGIAGIMYRGNHATFETGDALIRMLDGCQHRGPDSTGFALYTDPQADQLRLRFFVGEETSRTAAIDRIQVELKKHRAKIIEDEQVGNNYRALVEFHGDVKALAYALPRVTNLISVGTSLEIVKDVGVAHEVDATFDVRSFRGTHGLGHVRLATESDVKPEAAHPFWATGFSDVAIVHNGQITNYWKMRRRLEQREFEFTTDNDSELIAVYLADKMAKGIPLRAALESSIDDLDGTFSFLVSTENEIGYAKDRLAAKPMIMYETDDLVAIASEEVSLNRLFPGQALDTREPPPGTYATWSRSI
;
A
#
# COMPACT_ATOMS: atom_id res chain seq x y z
N MET A 1 -18.18 -5.28 -0.10
CA MET A 1 -16.95 -5.99 -0.52
C MET A 1 -15.93 -4.93 -0.85
N CYS A 2 -14.75 -4.90 -0.24
CA CYS A 2 -13.75 -3.83 -0.40
C CYS A 2 -13.42 -3.46 -1.86
N GLY A 3 -13.13 -2.19 -2.16
CA GLY A 3 -12.64 -1.71 -3.46
C GLY A 3 -11.12 -1.51 -3.47
N ILE A 4 -10.46 -1.84 -4.58
CA ILE A 4 -9.04 -1.53 -4.83
C ILE A 4 -8.91 -0.64 -6.06
N ALA A 5 -7.90 0.20 -6.06
CA ALA A 5 -7.51 1.04 -7.17
C ALA A 5 -5.98 1.14 -7.24
N GLY A 6 -5.43 1.33 -8.42
CA GLY A 6 -4.02 1.64 -8.63
C GLY A 6 -3.82 2.37 -9.93
N ILE A 7 -2.89 3.33 -9.93
CA ILE A 7 -2.54 4.12 -11.11
C ILE A 7 -1.03 4.32 -11.17
N MET A 8 -0.46 4.20 -12.36
CA MET A 8 0.93 4.51 -12.66
C MET A 8 1.03 5.26 -13.99
N TYR A 9 1.84 6.31 -14.02
CA TYR A 9 2.22 7.02 -15.23
C TYR A 9 3.56 6.50 -15.75
N ARG A 10 3.68 6.27 -17.07
CA ARG A 10 4.86 5.67 -17.72
C ARG A 10 5.90 6.68 -18.19
N GLY A 11 5.61 7.97 -18.11
CA GLY A 11 6.51 9.06 -18.50
C GLY A 11 6.40 10.27 -17.58
N ASN A 12 6.97 11.41 -18.00
CA ASN A 12 6.99 12.65 -17.22
C ASN A 12 5.70 13.48 -17.32
N HIS A 13 4.71 13.01 -18.06
CA HIS A 13 3.44 13.70 -18.26
C HIS A 13 2.32 12.98 -17.52
N ALA A 14 2.10 13.38 -16.26
CA ALA A 14 0.92 12.99 -15.53
C ALA A 14 -0.28 13.83 -16.02
N THR A 15 -1.36 13.16 -16.45
CA THR A 15 -2.61 13.84 -16.83
C THR A 15 -3.30 14.46 -15.61
N PHE A 16 -3.13 13.83 -14.44
CA PHE A 16 -3.64 14.27 -13.15
C PHE A 16 -2.57 14.10 -12.09
N GLU A 17 -2.62 14.90 -11.03
CA GLU A 17 -1.85 14.57 -9.83
C GLU A 17 -2.27 13.19 -9.32
N THR A 18 -1.28 12.36 -8.96
CA THR A 18 -1.50 10.96 -8.56
C THR A 18 -2.47 10.85 -7.39
N GLY A 19 -2.41 11.78 -6.44
CA GLY A 19 -3.37 11.90 -5.34
C GLY A 19 -4.82 12.14 -5.81
N ASP A 20 -5.05 13.14 -6.66
CA ASP A 20 -6.37 13.45 -7.21
C ASP A 20 -6.96 12.28 -8.01
N ALA A 21 -6.13 11.61 -8.81
CA ALA A 21 -6.54 10.43 -9.55
C ALA A 21 -7.04 9.31 -8.60
N LEU A 22 -6.27 8.97 -7.56
CA LEU A 22 -6.65 7.95 -6.60
C LEU A 22 -7.93 8.32 -5.84
N ILE A 23 -8.10 9.58 -5.42
CA ILE A 23 -9.33 10.04 -4.77
C ILE A 23 -10.54 9.84 -5.66
N ARG A 24 -10.46 10.24 -6.94
CA ARG A 24 -11.55 10.06 -7.90
C ARG A 24 -11.88 8.59 -8.14
N MET A 25 -10.85 7.74 -8.26
CA MET A 25 -11.04 6.30 -8.45
C MET A 25 -11.73 5.67 -7.24
N LEU A 26 -11.31 6.02 -6.01
CA LEU A 26 -11.88 5.47 -4.79
C LEU A 26 -13.30 5.98 -4.52
N ASP A 27 -13.59 7.26 -4.78
CA ASP A 27 -14.96 7.80 -4.73
C ASP A 27 -15.91 7.00 -5.65
N GLY A 28 -15.44 6.64 -6.85
CA GLY A 28 -16.19 5.80 -7.78
C GLY A 28 -16.58 4.42 -7.22
N CYS A 29 -15.82 3.89 -6.27
CA CYS A 29 -16.11 2.61 -5.62
C CYS A 29 -16.47 2.73 -4.14
N GLN A 30 -16.84 3.91 -3.62
CA GLN A 30 -17.10 4.11 -2.19
C GLN A 30 -18.24 3.22 -1.65
N HIS A 31 -19.22 2.88 -2.50
CA HIS A 31 -20.31 1.93 -2.17
C HIS A 31 -19.82 0.53 -1.80
N ARG A 32 -18.59 0.19 -2.17
CA ARG A 32 -17.96 -1.10 -1.88
C ARG A 32 -17.53 -1.23 -0.42
N GLY A 33 -17.19 -0.11 0.23
CA GLY A 33 -16.67 -0.08 1.59
C GLY A 33 -16.58 1.33 2.19
N PRO A 34 -17.53 1.74 3.05
CA PRO A 34 -17.54 3.08 3.65
C PRO A 34 -16.70 3.22 4.92
N ASP A 35 -16.09 2.14 5.42
CA ASP A 35 -15.60 2.12 6.81
C ASP A 35 -14.22 2.75 6.97
N SER A 36 -13.34 2.55 5.98
CA SER A 36 -11.98 3.09 6.00
C SER A 36 -11.39 3.17 4.60
N THR A 37 -10.48 4.13 4.43
CA THR A 37 -9.83 4.41 3.17
C THR A 37 -8.33 4.60 3.38
N GLY A 38 -7.52 4.18 2.41
CA GLY A 38 -6.10 4.49 2.43
C GLY A 38 -5.45 4.45 1.06
N PHE A 39 -4.22 4.98 1.05
CA PHE A 39 -3.42 5.27 -0.12
C PHE A 39 -1.96 4.86 0.15
N ALA A 40 -1.32 4.22 -0.83
CA ALA A 40 0.12 4.04 -0.89
C ALA A 40 0.62 4.97 -1.98
N LEU A 41 1.48 5.91 -1.60
CA LEU A 41 1.86 7.07 -2.40
C LEU A 41 3.37 7.05 -2.62
N TYR A 42 3.82 7.14 -3.87
CA TYR A 42 5.24 7.01 -4.22
C TYR A 42 5.79 8.30 -4.81
N THR A 43 6.89 8.78 -4.24
CA THR A 43 7.68 9.90 -4.76
C THR A 43 8.98 9.41 -5.39
N ASP A 44 9.79 10.28 -6.00
CA ASP A 44 11.13 9.86 -6.37
C ASP A 44 11.95 9.52 -5.10
N PRO A 45 12.67 8.40 -5.09
CA PRO A 45 13.45 7.97 -3.93
C PRO A 45 14.53 9.00 -3.60
N GLN A 46 14.76 9.23 -2.32
CA GLN A 46 15.86 10.07 -1.85
C GLN A 46 16.93 9.19 -1.22
N ALA A 47 18.14 9.27 -1.78
CA ALA A 47 19.28 8.51 -1.29
C ALA A 47 19.50 8.78 0.21
N ASP A 48 19.78 7.72 0.96
CA ASP A 48 20.07 7.75 2.39
C ASP A 48 18.94 8.30 3.28
N GLN A 49 17.71 8.39 2.75
CA GLN A 49 16.55 8.87 3.50
C GLN A 49 15.44 7.83 3.57
N LEU A 50 14.78 7.77 4.72
CA LEU A 50 13.57 6.99 4.94
C LEU A 50 12.42 7.88 5.37
N ARG A 51 11.27 7.67 4.72
CA ARG A 51 9.96 8.14 5.14
C ARG A 51 9.35 7.08 6.06
N LEU A 52 9.05 7.49 7.28
CA LEU A 52 8.44 6.66 8.30
C LEU A 52 7.11 7.28 8.68
N ARG A 53 6.09 6.46 8.87
CA ARG A 53 4.77 6.91 9.33
C ARG A 53 4.23 5.99 10.39
N PHE A 54 3.62 6.58 11.41
CA PHE A 54 3.17 5.89 12.61
C PHE A 54 1.76 6.33 13.00
N PHE A 55 0.98 5.44 13.61
CA PHE A 55 -0.16 5.84 14.40
C PHE A 55 0.32 6.28 15.80
N VAL A 56 -0.15 7.44 16.25
CA VAL A 56 0.18 8.03 17.55
C VAL A 56 -1.05 8.31 18.42
N GLY A 57 -2.24 7.93 17.95
CA GLY A 57 -3.47 7.91 18.75
C GLY A 57 -4.00 9.27 19.20
N GLU A 58 -4.79 9.25 20.26
CA GLU A 58 -5.45 10.43 20.84
C GLU A 58 -4.45 11.35 21.59
N GLU A 59 -4.86 12.61 21.71
CA GLU A 59 -4.03 13.74 22.14
C GLU A 59 -3.30 13.54 23.48
N THR A 60 -3.93 12.85 24.44
CA THR A 60 -3.37 12.59 25.77
C THR A 60 -2.19 11.62 25.79
N SER A 61 -2.12 10.71 24.81
CA SER A 61 -1.05 9.70 24.69
C SER A 61 -0.02 10.04 23.60
N ARG A 62 -0.34 11.01 22.75
CA ARG A 62 0.36 11.32 21.51
C ARG A 62 1.79 11.79 21.73
N THR A 63 2.00 12.78 22.59
CA THR A 63 3.33 13.32 22.89
C THR A 63 4.26 12.21 23.39
N ALA A 64 3.77 11.37 24.31
CA ALA A 64 4.53 10.24 24.82
C ALA A 64 4.80 9.16 23.77
N ALA A 65 3.94 8.98 22.76
CA ALA A 65 4.21 8.10 21.63
C ALA A 65 5.33 8.67 20.75
N ILE A 66 5.24 9.96 20.39
CA ILE A 66 6.25 10.65 19.58
C ILE A 66 7.62 10.63 20.29
N ASP A 67 7.68 10.96 21.57
CA ASP A 67 8.94 10.91 22.35
C ASP A 67 9.59 9.53 22.29
N ARG A 68 8.80 8.46 22.43
CA ARG A 68 9.29 7.09 22.35
C ARG A 68 9.81 6.74 20.94
N ILE A 69 9.12 7.18 19.88
CA ILE A 69 9.57 7.01 18.49
C ILE A 69 10.93 7.68 18.29
N GLN A 70 11.05 8.95 18.69
CA GLN A 70 12.28 9.73 18.51
C GLN A 70 13.46 9.11 19.28
N VAL A 71 13.22 8.61 20.49
CA VAL A 71 14.21 7.86 21.27
C VAL A 71 14.65 6.60 20.53
N GLU A 72 13.73 5.83 19.96
CA GLU A 72 14.06 4.60 19.24
C GLU A 72 14.83 4.88 17.95
N LEU A 73 14.41 5.87 17.16
CA LEU A 73 15.13 6.32 15.97
C LEU A 73 16.57 6.70 16.30
N LYS A 74 16.78 7.45 17.39
CA LYS A 74 18.11 7.84 17.84
C LYS A 74 18.98 6.64 18.24
N LYS A 75 18.43 5.61 18.89
CA LYS A 75 19.18 4.38 19.22
C LYS A 75 19.70 3.68 17.96
N HIS A 76 18.90 3.69 16.90
CA HIS A 76 19.26 3.13 15.60
C HIS A 76 20.08 4.08 14.71
N ARG A 77 20.47 5.27 15.22
CA ARG A 77 21.20 6.30 14.47
C ARG A 77 20.43 6.84 13.25
N ALA A 78 19.10 6.75 13.26
CA ALA A 78 18.24 7.45 12.32
C ALA A 78 18.09 8.91 12.78
N LYS A 79 18.59 9.85 11.99
CA LYS A 79 18.54 11.28 12.32
C LYS A 79 17.33 11.91 11.65
N ILE A 80 16.43 12.46 12.44
CA ILE A 80 15.24 13.17 11.92
C ILE A 80 15.70 14.44 11.19
N ILE A 81 15.29 14.56 9.92
CA ILE A 81 15.49 15.72 9.05
C ILE A 81 14.26 16.62 9.18
N GLU A 82 13.08 16.03 9.02
CA GLU A 82 11.77 16.68 9.10
C GLU A 82 10.80 15.74 9.79
N ASP A 83 9.89 16.28 10.57
CA ASP A 83 8.77 15.54 11.13
C ASP A 83 7.51 16.41 11.16
N GLU A 84 6.37 15.72 11.13
CA GLU A 84 5.07 16.38 11.11
C GLU A 84 4.04 15.48 11.77
N GLN A 85 3.13 16.11 12.52
CA GLN A 85 1.94 15.46 13.05
C GLN A 85 0.73 15.85 12.21
N VAL A 86 0.03 14.87 11.65
CA VAL A 86 -1.18 15.07 10.84
C VAL A 86 -2.27 14.13 11.35
N GLY A 87 -3.37 14.67 11.86
CA GLY A 87 -4.43 13.88 12.49
C GLY A 87 -3.91 13.00 13.65
N ASN A 88 -4.20 11.71 13.58
CA ASN A 88 -3.73 10.66 14.50
C ASN A 88 -2.39 10.02 14.07
N ASN A 89 -1.73 10.55 13.03
CA ASN A 89 -0.47 10.06 12.50
C ASN A 89 0.71 10.97 12.89
N TYR A 90 1.89 10.36 12.94
CA TYR A 90 3.18 11.05 12.96
C TYR A 90 4.02 10.59 11.78
N ARG A 91 4.55 11.54 11.01
CA ARG A 91 5.42 11.32 9.86
C ARG A 91 6.82 11.82 10.22
N ALA A 92 7.83 11.02 9.92
CA ALA A 92 9.23 11.40 10.08
C ALA A 92 10.02 11.07 8.81
N LEU A 93 10.73 12.06 8.29
CA LEU A 93 11.78 11.90 7.30
C LEU A 93 13.11 11.82 8.04
N VAL A 94 13.85 10.72 7.86
CA VAL A 94 15.10 10.47 8.57
C VAL A 94 16.24 10.20 7.60
N GLU A 95 17.43 10.71 7.92
CA GLU A 95 18.70 10.27 7.35
C GLU A 95 19.07 8.94 8.03
N PHE A 96 19.27 7.88 7.24
CA PHE A 96 19.53 6.54 7.75
C PHE A 96 20.36 5.70 6.78
N HIS A 97 21.48 5.18 7.28
CA HIS A 97 22.40 4.30 6.53
C HIS A 97 22.54 2.91 7.16
N GLY A 98 21.62 2.56 8.07
CA GLY A 98 21.66 1.30 8.83
C GLY A 98 20.88 0.18 8.16
N ASP A 99 20.66 -0.89 8.92
CA ASP A 99 19.83 -2.02 8.51
C ASP A 99 18.33 -1.65 8.64
N VAL A 100 17.65 -1.51 7.50
CA VAL A 100 16.22 -1.21 7.41
C VAL A 100 15.38 -2.28 8.09
N LYS A 101 15.74 -3.57 7.94
CA LYS A 101 15.01 -4.69 8.54
C LYS A 101 15.06 -4.60 10.06
N ALA A 102 16.24 -4.35 10.62
CA ALA A 102 16.42 -4.19 12.06
C ALA A 102 15.62 -3.01 12.62
N LEU A 103 15.63 -1.87 11.93
CA LEU A 103 14.84 -0.69 12.33
C LEU A 103 13.33 -0.97 12.25
N ALA A 104 12.89 -1.57 11.14
CA ALA A 104 11.50 -1.94 10.88
C ALA A 104 10.92 -2.91 11.92
N TYR A 105 11.74 -3.74 12.55
CA TYR A 105 11.28 -4.69 13.59
C TYR A 105 11.36 -4.10 15.00
N ALA A 106 12.22 -3.10 15.23
CA ALA A 106 12.31 -2.41 16.51
C ALA A 106 11.15 -1.43 16.72
N LEU A 107 10.82 -0.64 15.69
CA LEU A 107 9.83 0.44 15.78
C LEU A 107 8.40 -0.01 16.17
N PRO A 108 7.84 -1.12 15.66
CA PRO A 108 6.53 -1.62 16.06
C PRO A 108 6.39 -1.94 17.56
N ARG A 109 7.51 -2.19 18.26
CA ARG A 109 7.53 -2.46 19.71
C ARG A 109 7.30 -1.21 20.54
N VAL A 110 7.42 -0.04 19.90
CA VAL A 110 7.34 1.27 20.52
C VAL A 110 5.99 1.92 20.24
N THR A 111 5.58 1.91 18.97
CA THR A 111 4.28 2.38 18.51
C THR A 111 3.90 1.65 17.22
N ASN A 112 2.63 1.74 16.83
CA ASN A 112 2.13 1.15 15.59
C ASN A 112 2.76 1.85 14.36
N LEU A 113 3.69 1.16 13.72
CA LEU A 113 4.33 1.59 12.47
C LEU A 113 3.42 1.28 11.28
N ILE A 114 3.23 2.26 10.39
CA ILE A 114 2.36 2.15 9.20
C ILE A 114 3.17 1.74 7.98
N SER A 115 4.30 2.40 7.73
CA SER A 115 5.15 2.14 6.57
C SER A 115 6.57 2.66 6.76
N VAL A 116 7.50 2.03 6.04
CA VAL A 116 8.88 2.48 5.84
C VAL A 116 9.16 2.47 4.34
N GLY A 117 9.65 3.58 3.81
CA GLY A 117 9.96 3.70 2.40
C GLY A 117 11.06 4.70 2.13
N THR A 118 11.85 4.48 1.08
CA THR A 118 12.68 5.54 0.48
C THR A 118 11.85 6.43 -0.44
N SER A 119 10.77 5.87 -1.00
CA SER A 119 9.83 6.47 -1.94
C SER A 119 8.39 6.42 -1.40
N LEU A 120 8.02 5.31 -0.74
CA LEU A 120 6.68 5.01 -0.25
C LEU A 120 6.28 5.84 0.98
N GLU A 121 5.04 6.30 0.96
CA GLU A 121 4.32 6.77 2.14
C GLU A 121 2.89 6.19 2.13
N ILE A 122 2.47 5.54 3.23
CA ILE A 122 1.10 5.03 3.38
C ILE A 122 0.27 5.97 4.25
N VAL A 123 -0.82 6.51 3.69
CA VAL A 123 -1.81 7.31 4.43
C VAL A 123 -3.10 6.50 4.50
N LYS A 124 -3.61 6.25 5.71
CA LYS A 124 -4.87 5.51 5.89
C LYS A 124 -5.55 5.87 7.20
N ASP A 125 -6.87 5.90 7.17
CA ASP A 125 -7.70 6.16 8.34
C ASP A 125 -9.11 5.59 8.17
N VAL A 126 -9.92 5.68 9.22
CA VAL A 126 -11.37 5.44 9.13
C VAL A 126 -12.06 6.53 8.33
N GLY A 127 -13.17 6.18 7.69
CA GLY A 127 -13.96 7.10 6.87
C GLY A 127 -13.76 6.96 5.36
N VAL A 128 -14.50 7.78 4.63
CA VAL A 128 -14.53 7.77 3.16
C VAL A 128 -13.33 8.52 2.56
N ALA A 129 -13.06 8.32 1.27
CA ALA A 129 -11.88 8.90 0.61
C ALA A 129 -11.75 10.42 0.81
N HIS A 130 -12.87 11.16 0.75
CA HIS A 130 -12.88 12.60 0.94
C HIS A 130 -12.60 13.06 2.38
N GLU A 131 -12.89 12.24 3.39
CA GLU A 131 -12.61 12.56 4.79
C GLU A 131 -11.13 12.35 5.11
N VAL A 132 -10.55 11.27 4.58
CA VAL A 132 -9.11 11.01 4.66
C VAL A 132 -8.35 12.11 3.89
N ASP A 133 -8.81 12.48 2.71
CA ASP A 133 -8.27 13.60 1.92
C ASP A 133 -8.29 14.93 2.70
N ALA A 134 -9.42 15.26 3.34
CA ALA A 134 -9.52 16.50 4.13
C ALA A 134 -8.54 16.56 5.31
N THR A 135 -8.12 15.41 5.83
CA THR A 135 -7.19 15.32 6.97
C THR A 135 -5.73 15.32 6.52
N PHE A 136 -5.42 14.60 5.43
CA PHE A 136 -4.04 14.32 5.02
C PHE A 136 -3.62 14.99 3.70
N ASP A 137 -4.52 15.78 3.09
CA ASP A 137 -4.33 16.49 1.82
C ASP A 137 -3.84 15.57 0.69
N VAL A 138 -4.44 14.37 0.60
CA VAL A 138 -4.02 13.34 -0.37
C VAL A 138 -4.15 13.85 -1.79
N ARG A 139 -5.18 14.65 -2.10
CA ARG A 139 -5.44 15.17 -3.45
C ARG A 139 -4.32 16.04 -3.99
N SER A 140 -3.59 16.75 -3.14
CA SER A 140 -2.47 17.59 -3.56
C SER A 140 -1.19 16.80 -3.83
N PHE A 141 -1.15 15.52 -3.42
CA PHE A 141 0.01 14.67 -3.55
C PHE A 141 0.43 14.47 -5.00
N ARG A 142 1.71 14.79 -5.25
CA ARG A 142 2.37 14.63 -6.54
C ARG A 142 3.40 13.52 -6.44
N GLY A 143 3.23 12.48 -7.25
CA GLY A 143 4.10 11.32 -7.21
C GLY A 143 4.00 10.49 -8.49
N THR A 144 4.75 9.40 -8.54
CA THR A 144 4.93 8.59 -9.75
C THR A 144 3.79 7.61 -9.97
N HIS A 145 3.33 6.99 -8.89
CA HIS A 145 2.26 6.01 -8.89
C HIS A 145 1.69 5.87 -7.48
N GLY A 146 0.60 5.12 -7.37
CA GLY A 146 0.08 4.74 -6.07
C GLY A 146 -1.05 3.74 -6.16
N LEU A 147 -1.41 3.23 -4.97
CA LEU A 147 -2.51 2.31 -4.76
C LEU A 147 -3.52 2.94 -3.80
N GLY A 148 -4.77 2.56 -3.95
CA GLY A 148 -5.88 3.01 -3.10
C GLY A 148 -6.77 1.82 -2.71
N HIS A 149 -7.40 1.92 -1.54
CA HIS A 149 -8.35 0.92 -1.09
C HIS A 149 -9.47 1.53 -0.26
N VAL A 150 -10.71 1.06 -0.47
CA VAL A 150 -11.87 1.32 0.37
C VAL A 150 -12.37 0.02 1.00
N ARG A 151 -12.55 -0.01 2.32
CA ARG A 151 -12.78 -1.24 3.08
C ARG A 151 -14.21 -1.35 3.59
N LEU A 152 -14.75 -2.56 3.52
CA LEU A 152 -15.96 -2.96 4.24
C LEU A 152 -15.56 -3.99 5.30
N ALA A 153 -15.67 -3.63 6.56
CA ALA A 153 -15.44 -4.49 7.70
C ALA A 153 -16.64 -5.43 7.89
N THR A 154 -16.44 -6.73 7.64
CA THR A 154 -17.51 -7.74 7.81
C THR A 154 -17.42 -8.50 9.13
N GLU A 155 -16.22 -8.74 9.64
CA GLU A 155 -15.98 -9.57 10.84
C GLU A 155 -14.99 -8.96 11.84
N SER A 156 -14.33 -7.88 11.45
CA SER A 156 -13.30 -7.20 12.24
C SER A 156 -13.77 -5.82 12.64
N ASP A 157 -13.22 -5.28 13.71
CA ASP A 157 -13.43 -3.89 14.07
C ASP A 157 -13.03 -2.91 12.96
N VAL A 158 -13.70 -1.75 12.96
CA VAL A 158 -13.34 -0.59 12.14
C VAL A 158 -12.25 0.18 12.88
N LYS A 159 -11.00 0.00 12.46
CA LYS A 159 -9.83 0.70 12.99
C LYS A 159 -8.88 1.12 11.87
N PRO A 160 -8.14 2.23 12.02
CA PRO A 160 -7.15 2.67 11.03
C PRO A 160 -6.08 1.60 10.74
N GLU A 161 -5.67 0.83 11.75
CA GLU A 161 -4.64 -0.20 11.62
C GLU A 161 -5.08 -1.34 10.70
N ALA A 162 -6.38 -1.65 10.69
CA ALA A 162 -6.98 -2.69 9.86
C ALA A 162 -7.29 -2.20 8.44
N ALA A 163 -7.19 -0.90 8.17
CA ALA A 163 -7.34 -0.34 6.84
C ALA A 163 -6.16 -0.75 5.95
N HIS A 164 -6.43 -0.88 4.65
CA HIS A 164 -5.39 -0.97 3.64
C HIS A 164 -4.90 0.42 3.26
N PRO A 165 -3.73 0.54 2.60
CA PRO A 165 -2.78 -0.51 2.25
C PRO A 165 -2.01 -1.12 3.43
N PHE A 166 -1.40 -2.28 3.18
CA PHE A 166 -0.42 -2.91 4.07
C PHE A 166 0.97 -2.85 3.45
N TRP A 167 1.99 -2.66 4.29
CA TRP A 167 3.39 -2.61 3.89
C TRP A 167 4.10 -3.93 4.25
N ALA A 168 5.15 -4.28 3.52
CA ALA A 168 5.97 -5.45 3.78
C ALA A 168 6.90 -5.21 4.98
N THR A 169 6.46 -5.57 6.19
CA THR A 169 7.24 -5.42 7.42
C THR A 169 8.65 -6.00 7.28
N GLY A 170 9.66 -5.14 7.47
CA GLY A 170 11.07 -5.49 7.34
C GLY A 170 11.74 -5.10 6.02
N PHE A 171 11.01 -4.53 5.08
CA PHE A 171 11.50 -4.09 3.77
C PHE A 171 11.14 -2.64 3.50
N SER A 172 11.79 -1.94 2.58
CA SER A 172 11.29 -0.62 2.15
C SER A 172 10.38 -0.77 0.92
N ASP A 173 9.46 0.19 0.75
CA ASP A 173 8.81 0.50 -0.53
C ASP A 173 7.85 -0.54 -1.12
N VAL A 174 7.59 -1.68 -0.46
CA VAL A 174 6.60 -2.67 -0.91
C VAL A 174 5.27 -2.50 -0.18
N ALA A 175 4.20 -2.19 -0.92
CA ALA A 175 2.86 -2.05 -0.39
C ALA A 175 1.82 -2.83 -1.20
N ILE A 176 0.70 -3.18 -0.57
CA ILE A 176 -0.36 -3.98 -1.18
C ILE A 176 -1.77 -3.51 -0.79
N VAL A 177 -2.66 -3.57 -1.77
CA VAL A 177 -4.11 -3.53 -1.58
C VAL A 177 -4.71 -4.84 -2.07
N HIS A 178 -5.58 -5.45 -1.28
CA HIS A 178 -6.06 -6.80 -1.53
C HIS A 178 -7.57 -6.87 -1.29
N ASN A 179 -8.28 -7.44 -2.26
CA ASN A 179 -9.69 -7.76 -2.15
C ASN A 179 -9.82 -9.28 -2.24
N GLY A 180 -10.22 -9.92 -1.14
CA GLY A 180 -10.15 -11.36 -1.07
C GLY A 180 -9.92 -11.87 0.34
N GLN A 181 -9.57 -13.14 0.39
CA GLN A 181 -9.13 -13.83 1.59
C GLN A 181 -8.18 -14.96 1.19
N ILE A 182 -7.05 -15.05 1.88
CA ILE A 182 -6.06 -16.12 1.75
C ILE A 182 -6.38 -17.22 2.77
N THR A 183 -6.86 -18.37 2.31
CA THR A 183 -7.32 -19.47 3.16
C THR A 183 -6.18 -20.27 3.77
N ASN A 184 -4.99 -20.26 3.16
CA ASN A 184 -3.79 -20.90 3.71
C ASN A 184 -2.87 -19.93 4.48
N TYR A 185 -3.38 -18.77 4.91
CA TYR A 185 -2.65 -17.71 5.62
C TYR A 185 -1.72 -18.22 6.72
N TRP A 186 -2.26 -18.93 7.73
CA TRP A 186 -1.49 -19.38 8.89
C TRP A 186 -0.35 -20.34 8.53
N LYS A 187 -0.51 -21.14 7.47
CA LYS A 187 0.53 -22.05 6.98
C LYS A 187 1.66 -21.25 6.35
N MET A 188 1.33 -20.26 5.54
CA MET A 188 2.31 -19.42 4.83
C MET A 188 3.03 -18.48 5.79
N ARG A 189 2.31 -17.87 6.73
CA ARG A 189 2.90 -17.04 7.80
C ARG A 189 3.94 -17.79 8.61
N ARG A 190 3.61 -19.00 9.10
CA ARG A 190 4.55 -19.83 9.87
C ARG A 190 5.83 -20.18 9.11
N ARG A 191 5.75 -20.38 7.79
CA ARG A 191 6.93 -20.63 6.94
C ARG A 191 7.85 -19.41 6.86
N LEU A 192 7.29 -18.20 6.87
CA LEU A 192 8.07 -16.96 6.88
C LEU A 192 8.62 -16.66 8.28
N GLU A 193 7.85 -16.90 9.33
CA GLU A 193 8.33 -16.77 10.72
C GLU A 193 9.50 -17.72 11.02
N GLN A 194 9.48 -18.95 10.49
CA GLN A 194 10.62 -19.89 10.55
C GLN A 194 11.89 -19.37 9.86
N ARG A 195 11.75 -18.33 9.04
CA ARG A 195 12.83 -17.65 8.32
C ARG A 195 13.09 -16.25 8.90
N GLU A 196 12.67 -16.03 10.14
CA GLU A 196 12.91 -14.80 10.92
C GLU A 196 12.27 -13.54 10.32
N PHE A 197 11.10 -13.71 9.67
CA PHE A 197 10.23 -12.58 9.35
C PHE A 197 9.28 -12.29 10.51
N GLU A 198 9.16 -11.02 10.87
CA GLU A 198 8.18 -10.52 11.85
C GLU A 198 6.97 -9.92 11.12
N PHE A 199 5.80 -9.99 11.76
CA PHE A 199 4.54 -9.43 11.28
C PHE A 199 3.95 -8.53 12.36
N THR A 200 3.32 -7.44 11.95
CA THR A 200 2.71 -6.44 12.86
C THR A 200 1.20 -6.59 12.96
N THR A 201 0.59 -7.37 12.08
CA THR A 201 -0.87 -7.55 11.99
C THR A 201 -1.22 -9.02 11.80
N ASP A 202 -2.47 -9.38 12.06
CA ASP A 202 -3.04 -10.68 11.69
C ASP A 202 -3.75 -10.64 10.32
N ASN A 203 -3.50 -9.60 9.52
CA ASN A 203 -4.10 -9.46 8.20
C ASN A 203 -3.34 -10.30 7.16
N ASP A 204 -4.07 -11.00 6.29
CA ASP A 204 -3.50 -11.80 5.22
C ASP A 204 -2.78 -10.99 4.15
N SER A 205 -3.09 -9.70 4.05
CA SER A 205 -2.48 -8.81 3.09
C SER A 205 -1.03 -8.49 3.45
N GLU A 206 -0.70 -8.35 4.75
CA GLU A 206 0.69 -8.19 5.19
C GLU A 206 1.52 -9.43 4.81
N LEU A 207 0.94 -10.63 4.89
CA LEU A 207 1.58 -11.86 4.40
C LEU A 207 1.95 -11.75 2.91
N ILE A 208 1.03 -11.28 2.07
CA ILE A 208 1.31 -11.16 0.62
C ILE A 208 2.45 -10.17 0.39
N ALA A 209 2.44 -9.02 1.09
CA ALA A 209 3.49 -8.02 0.98
C ALA A 209 4.87 -8.58 1.35
N VAL A 210 4.99 -9.23 2.52
CA VAL A 210 6.24 -9.85 2.99
C VAL A 210 6.69 -10.99 2.07
N TYR A 211 5.76 -11.81 1.58
CA TYR A 211 6.05 -12.89 0.63
C TYR A 211 6.66 -12.37 -0.67
N LEU A 212 6.08 -11.32 -1.25
CA LEU A 212 6.58 -10.71 -2.48
C LEU A 212 7.93 -10.03 -2.25
N ALA A 213 8.06 -9.26 -1.17
CA ALA A 213 9.30 -8.57 -0.81
C ALA A 213 10.45 -9.55 -0.56
N ASP A 214 10.20 -10.68 0.11
CA ASP A 214 11.20 -11.73 0.32
C ASP A 214 11.68 -12.35 -0.99
N LYS A 215 10.78 -12.61 -1.95
CA LYS A 215 11.18 -13.13 -3.26
C LYS A 215 12.04 -12.11 -4.01
N MET A 216 11.64 -10.84 -4.02
CA MET A 216 12.42 -9.78 -4.66
C MET A 216 13.79 -9.59 -4.02
N ALA A 217 13.90 -9.69 -2.71
CA ALA A 217 15.18 -9.63 -1.99
C ALA A 217 16.14 -10.78 -2.36
N LYS A 218 15.64 -11.88 -2.94
CA LYS A 218 16.44 -12.98 -3.49
C LYS A 218 16.74 -12.82 -4.98
N GLY A 219 16.45 -11.66 -5.57
CA GLY A 219 16.67 -11.37 -6.99
C GLY A 219 15.59 -11.93 -7.93
N ILE A 220 14.45 -12.40 -7.41
CA ILE A 220 13.32 -12.82 -8.25
C ILE A 220 12.57 -11.55 -8.71
N PRO A 221 12.40 -11.32 -10.02
CA PRO A 221 11.64 -10.17 -10.50
C PRO A 221 10.19 -10.18 -10.00
N LEU A 222 9.59 -9.01 -9.78
CA LEU A 222 8.22 -8.88 -9.26
C LEU A 222 7.23 -9.73 -10.06
N ARG A 223 7.33 -9.72 -11.39
CA ARG A 223 6.48 -10.52 -12.27
C ARG A 223 6.52 -12.02 -11.96
N ALA A 224 7.70 -12.59 -11.73
CA ALA A 224 7.87 -13.99 -11.39
C ALA A 224 7.44 -14.29 -9.93
N ALA A 225 7.58 -13.31 -9.03
CA ALA A 225 7.04 -13.40 -7.68
C ALA A 225 5.50 -13.44 -7.67
N LEU A 226 4.86 -12.62 -8.51
CA LEU A 226 3.41 -12.62 -8.73
C LEU A 226 2.92 -13.95 -9.33
N GLU A 227 3.61 -14.47 -10.34
CA GLU A 227 3.34 -15.80 -10.89
C GLU A 227 3.32 -16.87 -9.79
N SER A 228 4.38 -16.92 -8.98
CA SER A 228 4.48 -17.87 -7.86
C SER A 228 3.34 -17.68 -6.85
N SER A 229 2.89 -16.44 -6.62
CA SER A 229 1.84 -16.15 -5.64
C SER A 229 0.51 -16.82 -5.99
N ILE A 230 0.22 -17.00 -7.29
CA ILE A 230 -1.00 -17.66 -7.77
C ILE A 230 -0.98 -19.16 -7.47
N ASP A 231 0.20 -19.76 -7.38
CA ASP A 231 0.39 -21.17 -7.05
C ASP A 231 0.50 -21.43 -5.55
N ASP A 232 1.16 -20.53 -4.81
CA ASP A 232 1.47 -20.73 -3.40
C ASP A 232 0.33 -20.27 -2.47
N LEU A 233 -0.48 -19.29 -2.88
CA LEU A 233 -1.57 -18.73 -2.07
C LEU A 233 -2.90 -19.39 -2.43
N ASP A 234 -3.55 -19.97 -1.43
CA ASP A 234 -4.89 -20.54 -1.57
C ASP A 234 -5.94 -19.49 -1.17
N GLY A 235 -7.04 -19.40 -1.91
CA GLY A 235 -8.15 -18.52 -1.57
C GLY A 235 -8.79 -17.87 -2.79
N THR A 236 -9.58 -16.83 -2.54
CA THR A 236 -10.12 -15.95 -3.58
C THR A 236 -9.51 -14.58 -3.38
N PHE A 237 -8.77 -14.08 -4.35
CA PHE A 237 -8.04 -12.82 -4.23
C PHE A 237 -7.86 -12.12 -5.58
N SER A 238 -7.99 -10.81 -5.51
CA SER A 238 -7.49 -9.86 -6.48
C SER A 238 -6.69 -8.83 -5.70
N PHE A 239 -5.40 -8.67 -5.99
CA PHE A 239 -4.57 -7.69 -5.28
C PHE A 239 -3.72 -6.89 -6.25
N LEU A 240 -3.38 -5.67 -5.82
CA LEU A 240 -2.38 -4.81 -6.46
C LEU A 240 -1.20 -4.64 -5.52
N VAL A 241 0.00 -4.72 -6.06
CA VAL A 241 1.26 -4.48 -5.35
C VAL A 241 1.97 -3.31 -6.00
N SER A 242 2.64 -2.51 -5.18
CA SER A 242 3.52 -1.42 -5.60
C SER A 242 4.88 -1.60 -4.94
N THR A 243 5.91 -1.20 -5.67
CA THR A 243 7.32 -1.17 -5.26
C THR A 243 7.87 0.22 -5.54
N GLU A 244 9.15 0.49 -5.29
CA GLU A 244 9.77 1.79 -5.59
C GLU A 244 9.48 2.29 -7.03
N ASN A 245 9.41 1.38 -8.00
CA ASN A 245 9.35 1.72 -9.43
C ASN A 245 8.39 0.87 -10.27
N GLU A 246 7.70 -0.11 -9.68
CA GLU A 246 6.73 -0.97 -10.37
C GLU A 246 5.38 -1.02 -9.65
N ILE A 247 4.30 -1.10 -10.42
CA ILE A 247 3.02 -1.66 -9.96
C ILE A 247 2.76 -3.01 -10.62
N GLY A 248 2.00 -3.87 -9.96
CA GLY A 248 1.54 -5.12 -10.53
C GLY A 248 0.24 -5.61 -9.93
N TYR A 249 -0.36 -6.60 -10.58
CA TYR A 249 -1.53 -7.30 -10.05
C TYR A 249 -1.35 -8.81 -10.13
N ALA A 250 -2.09 -9.51 -9.29
CA ALA A 250 -2.39 -10.92 -9.48
C ALA A 250 -3.85 -11.21 -9.15
N LYS A 251 -4.42 -12.16 -9.89
CA LYS A 251 -5.80 -12.62 -9.77
C LYS A 251 -5.84 -14.13 -9.59
N ASP A 252 -6.63 -14.59 -8.63
CA ASP A 252 -6.81 -16.00 -8.36
C ASP A 252 -7.45 -16.75 -9.56
N ARG A 253 -7.36 -18.08 -9.55
CA ARG A 253 -7.85 -18.95 -10.65
C ARG A 253 -9.37 -19.05 -10.74
N LEU A 254 -10.09 -18.73 -9.67
CA LEU A 254 -11.55 -18.67 -9.64
C LEU A 254 -12.06 -17.30 -10.12
N ALA A 255 -11.22 -16.26 -10.07
CA ALA A 255 -11.56 -14.89 -10.44
C ALA A 255 -12.81 -14.37 -9.71
N ALA A 256 -12.98 -14.75 -8.43
CA ALA A 256 -14.19 -14.41 -7.68
C ALA A 256 -14.28 -12.91 -7.32
N LYS A 257 -13.17 -12.18 -7.43
CA LYS A 257 -13.09 -10.76 -7.10
C LYS A 257 -12.86 -9.94 -8.37
N PRO A 258 -13.73 -8.96 -8.67
CA PRO A 258 -13.66 -8.23 -9.93
C PRO A 258 -12.41 -7.36 -9.98
N MET A 259 -11.87 -7.20 -11.19
CA MET A 259 -10.75 -6.32 -11.49
C MET A 259 -10.90 -5.86 -12.94
N ILE A 260 -10.90 -4.56 -13.17
CA ILE A 260 -10.97 -3.92 -14.47
C ILE A 260 -9.71 -3.08 -14.64
N MET A 261 -9.17 -3.10 -15.86
CA MET A 261 -7.97 -2.37 -16.22
C MET A 261 -8.21 -1.51 -17.44
N TYR A 262 -7.58 -0.34 -17.43
CA TYR A 262 -7.43 0.55 -18.56
C TYR A 262 -5.94 0.87 -18.74
N GLU A 263 -5.43 0.68 -19.95
CA GLU A 263 -4.01 0.83 -20.26
C GLU A 263 -3.87 1.60 -21.56
N THR A 264 -3.02 2.62 -21.53
CA THR A 264 -2.56 3.38 -22.70
C THR A 264 -1.04 3.39 -22.74
N ASP A 265 -0.46 4.04 -23.74
CA ASP A 265 0.99 4.26 -23.81
C ASP A 265 1.51 5.12 -22.64
N ASP A 266 0.66 5.97 -22.05
CA ASP A 266 1.04 6.94 -21.01
C ASP A 266 0.72 6.47 -19.59
N LEU A 267 -0.30 5.63 -19.40
CA LEU A 267 -0.78 5.26 -18.07
C LEU A 267 -1.31 3.83 -18.00
N VAL A 268 -1.26 3.28 -16.79
CA VAL A 268 -1.98 2.07 -16.40
C VAL A 268 -2.85 2.40 -15.20
N ALA A 269 -4.14 2.12 -15.30
CA ALA A 269 -5.10 2.25 -14.21
C ALA A 269 -5.86 0.94 -14.01
N ILE A 270 -5.93 0.48 -12.76
CA ILE A 270 -6.63 -0.76 -12.38
C ILE A 270 -7.58 -0.43 -11.24
N ALA A 271 -8.79 -0.96 -11.29
CA ALA A 271 -9.76 -0.80 -10.21
C ALA A 271 -10.66 -2.03 -10.08
N SER A 272 -11.38 -2.14 -8.96
CA SER A 272 -12.40 -3.19 -8.81
C SER A 272 -13.56 -3.07 -9.80
N GLU A 273 -13.92 -1.86 -10.20
CA GLU A 273 -15.11 -1.57 -11.02
C GLU A 273 -14.80 -0.50 -12.07
N GLU A 274 -15.45 -0.60 -13.23
CA GLU A 274 -15.24 0.32 -14.35
C GLU A 274 -15.63 1.78 -14.00
N VAL A 275 -16.62 1.96 -13.12
CA VAL A 275 -17.04 3.30 -12.66
C VAL A 275 -15.87 4.09 -12.04
N SER A 276 -14.94 3.43 -11.35
CA SER A 276 -13.73 4.06 -10.80
C SER A 276 -12.81 4.61 -11.90
N LEU A 277 -12.67 3.89 -13.01
CA LEU A 277 -11.84 4.34 -14.14
C LEU A 277 -12.53 5.47 -14.91
N ASN A 278 -13.85 5.39 -15.08
CA ASN A 278 -14.63 6.44 -15.74
C ASN A 278 -14.58 7.79 -14.99
N ARG A 279 -14.33 7.80 -13.67
CA ARG A 279 -14.14 9.05 -12.90
C ARG A 279 -12.89 9.83 -13.31
N LEU A 280 -11.89 9.17 -13.89
CA LEU A 280 -10.68 9.84 -14.40
C LEU A 280 -10.96 10.56 -15.73
N PHE A 281 -11.82 9.99 -16.59
CA PHE A 281 -12.04 10.45 -17.95
C PHE A 281 -13.54 10.71 -18.23
N PRO A 282 -14.15 11.71 -17.57
CA PRO A 282 -15.58 11.95 -17.68
C PRO A 282 -15.99 12.24 -19.13
N GLY A 283 -16.99 11.50 -19.62
CA GLY A 283 -17.54 11.67 -20.97
C GLY A 283 -16.73 10.98 -22.08
N GLN A 284 -15.72 10.18 -21.75
CA GLN A 284 -14.96 9.38 -22.70
C GLN A 284 -15.32 7.90 -22.57
N ALA A 285 -15.46 7.20 -23.70
CA ALA A 285 -15.55 5.74 -23.69
C ALA A 285 -14.14 5.18 -23.51
N LEU A 286 -13.96 4.35 -22.48
CA LEU A 286 -12.69 3.71 -22.17
C LEU A 286 -12.67 2.29 -22.71
N ASP A 287 -11.56 1.90 -23.35
CA ASP A 287 -11.31 0.51 -23.77
C ASP A 287 -10.85 -0.31 -22.56
N THR A 288 -11.78 -0.55 -21.63
CA THR A 288 -11.51 -1.28 -20.40
C THR A 288 -11.59 -2.79 -20.62
N ARG A 289 -10.77 -3.54 -19.89
CA ARG A 289 -10.78 -5.01 -19.94
C ARG A 289 -10.62 -5.62 -18.55
N GLU A 290 -11.27 -6.75 -18.33
CA GLU A 290 -11.06 -7.57 -17.15
C GLU A 290 -9.90 -8.56 -17.39
N PRO A 291 -8.86 -8.56 -16.53
CA PRO A 291 -7.85 -9.60 -16.57
C PRO A 291 -8.44 -11.02 -16.39
N PRO A 292 -8.01 -12.00 -17.19
CA PRO A 292 -8.49 -13.37 -17.06
C PRO A 292 -8.13 -14.01 -15.70
N PRO A 293 -8.83 -15.08 -15.27
CA PRO A 293 -8.48 -15.83 -14.07
C PRO A 293 -7.04 -16.37 -14.11
N GLY A 294 -6.34 -16.36 -12.97
CA GLY A 294 -4.98 -16.89 -12.86
C GLY A 294 -3.93 -16.06 -13.61
N THR A 295 -4.22 -14.80 -13.91
CA THR A 295 -3.27 -13.90 -14.59
C THR A 295 -2.62 -12.93 -13.62
N TYR A 296 -1.48 -12.41 -14.07
CA TYR A 296 -0.66 -11.44 -13.37
C TYR A 296 0.05 -10.56 -14.40
N ALA A 297 0.35 -9.33 -14.02
CA ALA A 297 1.20 -8.45 -14.83
C ALA A 297 1.92 -7.43 -13.94
N THR A 298 2.97 -6.84 -14.48
CA THR A 298 3.69 -5.71 -13.89
C THR A 298 3.92 -4.64 -14.92
N TRP A 299 4.07 -3.41 -14.42
CA TRP A 299 4.44 -2.24 -15.18
C TRP A 299 5.47 -1.47 -14.38
N SER A 300 6.54 -1.11 -15.06
CA SER A 300 7.65 -0.37 -14.48
C SER A 300 7.73 1.01 -15.10
N ARG A 301 8.24 1.95 -14.31
CA ARG A 301 8.74 3.22 -14.83
C ARG A 301 10.19 3.04 -15.27
N SER A 302 10.54 3.62 -16.43
CA SER A 302 11.95 3.83 -16.77
C SER A 302 12.46 5.00 -15.93
N ILE A 303 13.35 4.72 -14.97
CA ILE A 303 14.06 5.74 -14.18
C ILE A 303 15.24 6.26 -15.00
#